data_AF-A0A2G4HF37-F1
#
_entry.id   AF-A0A2G4HF37-F1
#
_cell.length_a   1.000
_cell.length_b   1.000
_cell.length_c   1.000
_cell.angle_alpha   90.00
_cell.angle_beta   90.00
_cell.angle_gamma   90.00
#
_symmetry.space_group_name_H-M   'P 1'
#
loop_
_entity.id
_entity.type
_entity.pdbx_description
1 polymer ?
#
loop_
_entity_poly.entity_id
_entity_poly.type
_entity_poly.pdbx_seq_one_letter_code
_entity_poly.pdbx_strand_id
1 'polypeptide(L)'
;MSIGWGLRGFIGGGSLGVMIPGALVALVLGRALGLPAAIAGRVAAFGAIGIGFGGQETYGQTVRFVTDAGPMFWRGIAGLGVKGALWGLLGGAVFGVGCVAHRLTWRQWAVALGLLVGGTWLGWWLIDEPKLLYFSNLKDRPRAEIWAGLLSGGVFFLGWCAVGLRRAARVPVTFALLGAAGGGVGFALGGVSYAGGMALGWAADCYPGWKQMEFCFGALLGAAFGVAAWCYWDAVRDVIPEDRPAGSPWWPRL
;
A
#
# COMPACT_ATOMS: atom_id res chain seq x y z
N MET A 1 6.31 -1.03 -9.96
CA MET A 1 5.35 -0.20 -9.19
C MET A 1 5.64 1.29 -9.36
N SER A 2 6.90 1.75 -9.31
CA SER A 2 7.31 3.17 -9.48
C SER A 2 6.73 3.88 -10.70
N ILE A 3 6.79 3.26 -11.89
CA ILE A 3 6.20 3.83 -13.12
C ILE A 3 4.69 4.05 -12.96
N GLY A 4 3.96 3.07 -12.41
CA GLY A 4 2.53 3.19 -12.16
C GLY A 4 2.19 4.34 -11.22
N TRP A 5 3.04 4.60 -10.22
CA TRP A 5 2.90 5.77 -9.34
C TRP A 5 3.18 7.08 -10.07
N GLY A 6 4.26 7.16 -10.84
CA GLY A 6 4.59 8.37 -11.61
C GLY A 6 3.53 8.71 -12.68
N LEU A 7 2.82 7.71 -13.20
CA LEU A 7 1.79 7.88 -14.22
C LEU A 7 0.39 8.13 -13.66
N ARG A 8 0.11 7.78 -12.40
CA ARG A 8 -1.28 7.75 -11.87
C ARG A 8 -2.02 9.07 -12.08
N GLY A 9 -1.36 10.20 -11.82
CA GLY A 9 -1.96 11.52 -11.92
C GLY A 9 -2.36 11.94 -13.34
N PHE A 10 -1.92 11.22 -14.38
CA PHE A 10 -2.33 11.44 -15.77
C PHE A 10 -3.53 10.57 -16.19
N ILE A 11 -3.76 9.46 -15.50
CA ILE A 11 -4.80 8.49 -15.84
C ILE A 11 -6.05 8.71 -14.96
N GLY A 12 -5.85 9.16 -13.72
CA GLY A 12 -6.91 9.52 -12.80
C GLY A 12 -6.39 9.96 -11.42
N GLY A 13 -7.16 10.79 -10.71
CA GLY A 13 -6.84 11.19 -9.34
C GLY A 13 -7.32 10.16 -8.29
N GLY A 14 -6.87 10.35 -7.04
CA GLY A 14 -7.39 9.61 -5.88
C GLY A 14 -7.24 8.09 -5.99
N SER A 15 -8.27 7.36 -5.53
CA SER A 15 -8.28 5.88 -5.53
C SER A 15 -8.15 5.25 -6.91
N LEU A 16 -8.78 5.82 -7.94
CA LEU A 16 -8.74 5.22 -9.29
C LEU A 16 -7.32 5.20 -9.86
N GLY A 17 -6.57 6.29 -9.67
CA GLY A 17 -5.18 6.35 -10.15
C GLY A 17 -4.26 5.33 -9.48
N VAL A 18 -4.45 5.07 -8.19
CA VAL A 18 -3.57 4.19 -7.40
C VAL A 18 -3.90 2.70 -7.53
N MET A 19 -5.10 2.37 -8.00
CA MET A 19 -5.45 0.98 -8.34
C MET A 19 -4.53 0.41 -9.43
N ILE A 20 -4.07 1.27 -10.36
CA ILE A 20 -3.20 0.89 -11.48
C ILE A 20 -1.84 0.36 -10.99
N PRO A 21 -1.03 1.09 -10.20
CA PRO A 21 0.22 0.55 -9.69
C PRO A 21 0.03 -0.72 -8.85
N GLY A 22 -1.09 -0.85 -8.13
CA GLY A 22 -1.47 -2.06 -7.40
C GLY A 22 -1.71 -3.27 -8.31
N ALA A 23 -2.48 -3.10 -9.39
CA ALA A 23 -2.69 -4.13 -10.40
C ALA A 23 -1.38 -4.51 -11.12
N LEU A 24 -0.58 -3.51 -11.51
CA LEU A 24 0.67 -3.72 -12.23
C LEU A 24 1.69 -4.52 -11.39
N VAL A 25 1.87 -4.17 -10.11
CA VAL A 25 2.80 -4.93 -9.25
C VAL A 25 2.30 -6.36 -9.04
N ALA A 26 1.00 -6.56 -8.87
CA ALA A 26 0.42 -7.89 -8.75
C ALA A 26 0.61 -8.75 -10.00
N LEU A 27 0.45 -8.18 -11.21
CA LEU A 27 0.67 -8.91 -12.46
C LEU A 27 2.14 -9.26 -12.67
N VAL A 28 3.05 -8.32 -12.37
CA VAL A 28 4.49 -8.56 -12.45
C VAL A 28 4.90 -9.67 -11.47
N LEU A 29 4.44 -9.60 -10.22
CA LEU A 29 4.69 -10.65 -9.24
C LEU A 29 4.06 -11.97 -9.65
N GLY A 30 2.81 -11.98 -10.12
CA GLY A 30 2.14 -13.18 -10.60
C GLY A 30 2.89 -13.83 -11.76
N ARG A 31 3.44 -13.04 -12.69
CA ARG A 31 4.27 -13.54 -13.79
C ARG A 31 5.63 -14.04 -13.32
N ALA A 32 6.25 -13.36 -12.35
CA ALA A 32 7.54 -13.75 -11.77
C ALA A 32 7.43 -15.06 -10.98
N LEU A 33 6.37 -15.19 -10.18
CA LEU A 33 5.98 -16.38 -9.40
C LEU A 33 5.50 -17.55 -10.27
N GLY A 34 5.23 -17.29 -11.56
CA GLY A 34 4.64 -18.28 -12.44
C GLY A 34 3.25 -18.70 -11.98
N LEU A 35 2.40 -17.78 -11.54
CA LEU A 35 1.02 -18.11 -11.17
C LEU A 35 0.18 -18.46 -12.42
N PRO A 36 -0.81 -19.34 -12.30
CA PRO A 36 -1.86 -19.51 -13.31
C PRO A 36 -2.57 -18.19 -13.58
N ALA A 37 -3.00 -17.95 -14.82
CA ALA A 37 -3.61 -16.69 -15.24
C ALA A 37 -4.83 -16.30 -14.38
N ALA A 38 -5.67 -17.27 -14.01
CA ALA A 38 -6.83 -17.04 -13.14
C ALA A 38 -6.44 -16.56 -11.74
N ILE A 39 -5.35 -17.10 -11.18
CA ILE A 39 -4.83 -16.68 -9.86
C ILE A 39 -4.16 -15.31 -9.99
N ALA A 40 -3.34 -15.09 -11.02
CA ALA A 40 -2.71 -13.81 -11.28
C ALA A 40 -3.74 -12.68 -11.46
N GLY A 41 -4.84 -12.94 -12.19
CA GLY A 41 -5.95 -11.99 -12.36
C GLY A 41 -6.66 -11.67 -11.04
N ARG A 42 -6.85 -12.67 -10.17
CA ARG A 42 -7.41 -12.46 -8.83
C ARG A 42 -6.47 -11.61 -7.97
N VAL A 43 -5.20 -11.99 -7.87
CA VAL A 43 -4.22 -11.21 -7.10
C VAL A 43 -4.10 -9.79 -7.65
N ALA A 44 -4.23 -9.59 -8.96
CA ALA A 44 -4.30 -8.26 -9.57
C ALA A 44 -5.51 -7.45 -9.12
N ALA A 45 -6.70 -8.04 -9.07
CA ALA A 45 -7.89 -7.38 -8.53
C ALA A 45 -7.70 -7.00 -7.05
N PHE A 46 -7.14 -7.89 -6.24
CA PHE A 46 -6.85 -7.61 -4.83
C PHE A 46 -5.75 -6.55 -4.65
N GLY A 47 -4.71 -6.56 -5.47
CA GLY A 47 -3.67 -5.53 -5.50
C GLY A 47 -4.24 -4.17 -5.88
N ALA A 48 -5.14 -4.12 -6.86
CA ALA A 48 -5.86 -2.90 -7.23
C ALA A 48 -6.71 -2.37 -6.07
N ILE A 49 -7.56 -3.22 -5.46
CA ILE A 49 -8.43 -2.83 -4.35
C ILE A 49 -7.61 -2.37 -3.13
N GLY A 50 -6.62 -3.17 -2.73
CA GLY A 50 -5.80 -2.89 -1.55
C GLY A 50 -5.05 -1.57 -1.65
N ILE A 51 -4.39 -1.32 -2.78
CA ILE A 51 -3.71 -0.04 -3.01
C ILE A 51 -4.71 1.09 -3.30
N GLY A 52 -5.90 0.77 -3.82
CA GLY A 52 -7.04 1.66 -3.97
C GLY A 52 -7.44 2.37 -2.68
N PHE A 53 -7.44 1.66 -1.54
CA PHE A 53 -7.87 2.21 -0.25
C PHE A 53 -7.06 3.43 0.18
N GLY A 54 -5.72 3.37 0.10
CA GLY A 54 -4.91 4.54 0.50
C GLY A 54 -5.06 5.75 -0.44
N GLY A 55 -5.66 5.58 -1.62
CA GLY A 55 -6.01 6.73 -2.48
C GLY A 55 -7.12 7.62 -1.92
N GLN A 56 -7.78 7.18 -0.84
CA GLN A 56 -8.69 8.01 -0.04
C GLN A 56 -7.95 8.92 0.94
N GLU A 57 -6.67 8.66 1.24
CA GLU A 57 -5.89 9.54 2.10
C GLU A 57 -5.50 10.82 1.37
N THR A 58 -5.93 11.96 1.90
CA THR A 58 -5.41 13.25 1.44
C THR A 58 -4.03 13.48 2.03
N TYR A 59 -2.98 13.44 1.20
CA TYR A 59 -1.61 13.75 1.63
C TYR A 59 -1.08 15.07 1.02
N GLY A 60 -1.82 15.73 0.12
CA GLY A 60 -1.37 16.95 -0.54
C GLY A 60 -1.03 18.12 0.42
N GLN A 61 -1.80 18.27 1.51
CA GLN A 61 -1.47 19.25 2.57
C GLN A 61 -0.24 18.82 3.39
N THR A 62 -0.07 17.53 3.64
CA THR A 62 1.11 16.96 4.30
C THR A 62 2.38 17.19 3.48
N VAL A 63 2.31 17.04 2.16
CA VAL A 63 3.41 17.34 1.23
C VAL A 63 3.81 18.81 1.30
N ARG A 64 2.85 19.73 1.47
CA ARG A 64 3.16 21.15 1.59
C ARG A 64 4.00 21.47 2.84
N PHE A 65 3.77 20.76 3.94
CA PHE A 65 4.60 20.93 5.14
C PHE A 65 6.07 20.53 4.93
N VAL A 66 6.35 19.65 3.97
CA VAL A 66 7.72 19.22 3.63
C VAL A 66 8.50 20.33 2.92
N THR A 67 7.83 21.32 2.34
CA THR A 67 8.48 22.51 1.75
C THR A 67 8.58 23.67 2.73
N ASP A 68 7.94 23.59 3.90
CA ASP A 68 7.98 24.62 4.91
C ASP A 68 9.23 24.44 5.81
N ALA A 69 9.92 25.54 6.12
CA ALA A 69 11.09 25.48 7.00
C ALA A 69 10.70 25.18 8.47
N GLY A 70 11.62 24.58 9.22
CA GLY A 70 11.49 24.41 10.67
C GLY A 70 10.58 23.23 11.10
N PRO A 71 9.81 23.34 12.20
CA PRO A 71 9.07 22.21 12.76
C PRO A 71 8.02 21.58 11.83
N MET A 72 7.52 22.33 10.85
CA MET A 72 6.55 21.83 9.87
C MET A 72 7.18 20.79 8.94
N PHE A 73 8.46 20.93 8.59
CA PHE A 73 9.19 19.93 7.80
C PHE A 73 9.10 18.54 8.43
N TRP A 74 9.50 18.41 9.70
CA TRP A 74 9.52 17.13 10.40
C TRP A 74 8.11 16.55 10.59
N ARG A 75 7.11 17.41 10.80
CA ARG A 75 5.70 16.99 10.84
C ARG A 75 5.23 16.47 9.48
N GLY A 76 5.66 17.11 8.39
CA GLY A 76 5.40 16.67 7.02
C GLY A 76 6.03 15.31 6.73
N ILE A 77 7.31 15.13 7.05
CA ILE A 77 8.04 13.86 6.86
C ILE A 77 7.40 12.74 7.71
N ALA A 78 7.10 13.02 8.99
CA ALA A 78 6.42 12.05 9.86
C ALA A 78 5.02 11.70 9.33
N GLY A 79 4.25 12.69 8.90
CA GLY A 79 2.91 12.48 8.35
C GLY A 79 2.93 11.67 7.05
N LEU A 80 3.89 11.91 6.17
CA LEU A 80 4.09 11.09 4.97
C LEU A 80 4.48 9.67 5.34
N GLY A 81 5.41 9.49 6.28
CA GLY A 81 5.82 8.18 6.76
C GLY A 81 4.67 7.38 7.36
N VAL A 82 3.84 8.01 8.18
CA VAL A 82 2.63 7.38 8.75
C VAL A 82 1.67 7.00 7.64
N LYS A 83 1.23 7.94 6.80
CA LYS A 83 0.31 7.68 5.69
C LYS A 83 0.82 6.57 4.77
N GLY A 84 2.11 6.61 4.43
CA GLY A 84 2.76 5.59 3.62
C GLY A 84 2.77 4.22 4.25
N ALA A 85 3.04 4.14 5.56
CA ALA A 85 3.01 2.88 6.29
C ALA A 85 1.61 2.28 6.34
N LEU A 86 0.58 3.11 6.54
CA LEU A 86 -0.80 2.66 6.62
C LEU A 86 -1.33 2.19 5.26
N TRP A 87 -0.99 2.94 4.21
CA TRP A 87 -1.24 2.54 2.85
C TRP A 87 -0.62 1.17 2.53
N GLY A 88 0.65 1.00 2.90
CA GLY A 88 1.37 -0.26 2.73
C GLY A 88 0.82 -1.40 3.57
N LEU A 89 0.40 -1.13 4.81
CA LEU A 89 -0.18 -2.11 5.74
C LEU A 89 -1.47 -2.70 5.19
N LEU A 90 -2.47 -1.85 4.92
CA LEU A 90 -3.76 -2.30 4.44
C LEU A 90 -3.66 -2.84 3.01
N GLY A 91 -2.91 -2.15 2.14
CA GLY A 91 -2.69 -2.59 0.77
C GLY A 91 -2.01 -3.96 0.71
N GLY A 92 -0.98 -4.17 1.54
CA GLY A 92 -0.30 -5.45 1.68
C GLY A 92 -1.21 -6.54 2.25
N ALA A 93 -1.99 -6.24 3.30
CA ALA A 93 -2.92 -7.21 3.88
C ALA A 93 -3.93 -7.72 2.84
N VAL A 94 -4.58 -6.81 2.11
CA VAL A 94 -5.57 -7.15 1.08
C VAL A 94 -4.91 -7.88 -0.08
N PHE A 95 -3.74 -7.44 -0.53
CA PHE A 95 -2.95 -8.12 -1.55
C PHE A 95 -2.67 -9.57 -1.15
N GLY A 96 -2.12 -9.78 0.05
CA GLY A 96 -1.75 -11.11 0.54
C GLY A 96 -2.94 -12.03 0.76
N VAL A 97 -4.11 -11.49 1.15
CA VAL A 97 -5.36 -12.27 1.18
C VAL A 97 -5.76 -12.70 -0.23
N GLY A 98 -5.53 -11.88 -1.25
CA GLY A 98 -5.76 -12.23 -2.66
C GLY A 98 -5.07 -13.54 -3.08
N CYS A 99 -3.87 -13.80 -2.55
CA CYS A 99 -3.12 -15.04 -2.80
C CYS A 99 -3.80 -16.29 -2.20
N VAL A 100 -4.53 -16.12 -1.09
CA VAL A 100 -5.16 -17.24 -0.35
C VAL A 100 -6.70 -17.18 -0.37
N ALA A 101 -7.27 -16.31 -1.20
CA ALA A 101 -8.70 -16.01 -1.27
C ALA A 101 -9.60 -17.23 -1.56
N HIS A 102 -9.07 -18.26 -2.22
CA HIS A 102 -9.79 -19.52 -2.50
C HIS A 102 -10.12 -20.32 -1.22
N ARG A 103 -9.42 -20.07 -0.11
CA ARG A 103 -9.63 -20.76 1.17
C ARG A 103 -10.73 -20.12 2.01
N LEU A 104 -11.25 -18.97 1.57
CA LEU A 104 -12.23 -18.20 2.30
C LEU A 104 -13.63 -18.50 1.80
N THR A 105 -14.49 -18.91 2.73
CA THR A 105 -15.93 -19.00 2.52
C THR A 105 -16.56 -17.61 2.43
N TRP A 106 -17.76 -17.51 1.84
CA TRP A 106 -18.48 -16.23 1.77
C TRP A 106 -18.75 -15.63 3.16
N ARG A 107 -18.98 -16.45 4.20
CA ARG A 107 -19.18 -15.97 5.58
C ARG A 107 -17.91 -15.33 6.12
N GLN A 108 -16.76 -15.94 5.84
CA GLN A 108 -15.46 -15.38 6.22
C GLN A 108 -15.20 -14.06 5.49
N TRP A 109 -15.58 -13.95 4.21
CA TRP A 109 -15.54 -12.67 3.49
C TRP A 109 -16.42 -11.60 4.13
N ALA A 110 -17.66 -11.95 4.48
CA ALA A 110 -18.58 -11.00 5.13
C ALA A 110 -18.03 -10.49 6.47
N VAL A 111 -17.46 -11.38 7.28
CA VAL A 111 -16.81 -10.99 8.55
C VAL A 111 -15.59 -10.11 8.30
N ALA A 112 -14.71 -10.49 7.37
CA ALA A 112 -13.51 -9.73 7.08
C ALA A 112 -13.83 -8.31 6.58
N LEU A 113 -14.81 -8.18 5.69
CA LEU A 113 -15.28 -6.88 5.18
C LEU A 113 -15.98 -6.07 6.28
N GLY A 114 -16.81 -6.71 7.11
CA GLY A 114 -17.47 -6.05 8.24
C GLY A 114 -16.46 -5.49 9.26
N LEU A 115 -15.40 -6.24 9.55
CA LEU A 115 -14.31 -5.80 10.43
C LEU A 115 -13.48 -4.67 9.81
N LEU A 116 -13.19 -4.74 8.51
CA LEU A 116 -12.50 -3.67 7.80
C LEU A 116 -13.30 -2.37 7.86
N VAL A 117 -14.59 -2.41 7.45
CA VAL A 117 -15.46 -1.22 7.42
C VAL A 117 -15.73 -0.69 8.83
N GLY A 118 -16.10 -1.56 9.77
CA GLY A 118 -16.37 -1.17 11.16
C GLY A 118 -15.14 -0.61 11.86
N GLY A 119 -13.97 -1.23 11.64
CA GLY A 119 -12.70 -0.74 12.14
C GLY A 119 -12.33 0.63 11.55
N THR A 120 -12.52 0.80 10.24
CA THR A 120 -12.28 2.08 9.57
C THR A 120 -13.19 3.17 10.10
N TRP A 121 -14.48 2.89 10.27
CA TRP A 121 -15.40 3.84 10.88
C TRP A 121 -14.99 4.20 12.31
N LEU A 122 -14.59 3.21 13.13
CA LEU A 122 -14.17 3.44 14.50
C LEU A 122 -12.92 4.33 14.60
N GLY A 123 -11.88 4.03 13.80
CA GLY A 123 -10.64 4.82 13.80
C GLY A 123 -10.87 6.26 13.31
N TRP A 124 -11.67 6.40 12.26
CA TRP A 124 -12.05 7.72 11.74
C TRP A 124 -12.83 8.52 12.79
N TRP A 125 -13.88 7.94 13.39
CA TRP A 125 -14.74 8.61 14.34
C TRP A 125 -14.02 9.00 15.64
N LEU A 126 -13.11 8.15 16.14
CA LEU A 126 -12.41 8.39 17.40
C LEU A 126 -11.21 9.35 17.26
N ILE A 127 -10.54 9.39 16.10
CA ILE A 127 -9.25 10.07 15.95
C ILE A 127 -9.27 11.11 14.83
N ASP A 128 -9.63 10.71 13.61
CA ASP A 128 -9.51 11.58 12.44
C ASP A 128 -10.55 12.71 12.46
N GLU A 129 -11.81 12.40 12.76
CA GLU A 129 -12.93 13.36 12.80
C GLU A 129 -12.74 14.43 13.90
N PRO A 130 -12.45 14.05 15.17
CA PRO A 130 -12.08 15.01 16.21
C PRO A 130 -10.69 15.65 16.02
N LYS A 131 -9.91 15.20 15.02
CA LYS A 131 -8.58 15.72 14.67
C LYS A 131 -7.59 15.67 15.84
N LEU A 132 -7.64 14.59 16.64
CA LEU A 132 -6.78 14.40 17.81
C LEU A 132 -5.30 14.37 17.42
N LEU A 133 -5.00 13.72 16.30
CA LEU A 133 -3.72 13.77 15.62
C LEU A 133 -4.00 14.09 14.14
N TYR A 134 -3.37 15.15 13.64
CA TYR A 134 -3.72 15.71 12.34
C TYR A 134 -2.46 16.03 11.54
N PHE A 135 -2.38 15.51 10.31
CA PHE A 135 -1.20 15.69 9.44
C PHE A 135 -1.45 16.67 8.28
N SER A 136 -2.53 17.45 8.38
CA SER A 136 -2.96 18.42 7.40
C SER A 136 -3.08 19.82 8.01
N ASN A 137 -3.39 20.84 7.20
CA ASN A 137 -3.51 22.22 7.68
C ASN A 137 -4.86 22.40 8.42
N LEU A 138 -4.78 22.64 9.72
CA LEU A 138 -5.95 22.82 10.59
C LEU A 138 -6.61 24.20 10.42
N LYS A 139 -5.82 25.21 10.04
CA LYS A 139 -6.23 26.62 10.03
C LYS A 139 -6.89 27.00 8.71
N ASP A 140 -6.32 26.56 7.58
CA ASP A 140 -6.79 26.94 6.25
C ASP A 140 -7.28 25.73 5.47
N ARG A 141 -8.61 25.65 5.30
CA ARG A 141 -9.31 24.59 4.55
C ARG A 141 -8.95 23.19 5.07
N PRO A 142 -9.35 22.84 6.31
CA PRO A 142 -9.08 21.52 6.86
C PRO A 142 -9.70 20.45 5.95
N ARG A 143 -8.88 19.49 5.54
CA ARG A 143 -9.34 18.32 4.78
C ARG A 143 -9.71 17.20 5.73
N ALA A 144 -10.72 16.43 5.36
CA ALA A 144 -11.01 15.18 6.03
C ALA A 144 -9.80 14.24 5.88
N GLU A 145 -9.33 13.70 7.00
CA GLU A 145 -8.35 12.63 7.02
C GLU A 145 -9.05 11.32 7.34
N ILE A 146 -8.48 10.20 6.90
CA ILE A 146 -9.00 8.85 7.17
C ILE A 146 -7.86 7.90 7.55
N TRP A 147 -6.68 8.43 7.90
CA TRP A 147 -5.50 7.60 8.12
C TRP A 147 -5.70 6.71 9.36
N ALA A 148 -6.28 7.23 10.44
CA ALA A 148 -6.55 6.45 11.64
C ALA A 148 -7.65 5.41 11.38
N GLY A 149 -8.63 5.76 10.54
CA GLY A 149 -9.59 4.81 10.01
C GLY A 149 -8.92 3.66 9.25
N LEU A 150 -8.07 3.94 8.26
CA LEU A 150 -7.39 2.90 7.50
C LEU A 150 -6.46 2.03 8.36
N LEU A 151 -5.78 2.63 9.34
CA LEU A 151 -5.01 1.88 10.34
C LEU A 151 -5.90 0.91 11.12
N SER A 152 -6.96 1.43 11.74
CA SER A 152 -7.85 0.64 12.59
C SER A 152 -8.51 -0.50 11.81
N GLY A 153 -9.09 -0.20 10.65
CA GLY A 153 -9.66 -1.20 9.75
C GLY A 153 -8.64 -2.23 9.29
N GLY A 154 -7.43 -1.80 8.94
CA GLY A 154 -6.32 -2.68 8.59
C GLY A 154 -5.91 -3.61 9.71
N VAL A 155 -5.83 -3.12 10.96
CA VAL A 155 -5.50 -3.93 12.14
C VAL A 155 -6.60 -4.95 12.45
N PHE A 156 -7.88 -4.56 12.42
CA PHE A 156 -8.98 -5.51 12.61
C PHE A 156 -9.01 -6.59 11.53
N PHE A 157 -8.88 -6.18 10.26
CA PHE A 157 -8.81 -7.10 9.13
C PHE A 157 -7.61 -8.05 9.25
N LEU A 158 -6.44 -7.54 9.60
CA LEU A 158 -5.23 -8.34 9.72
C LEU A 158 -5.25 -9.27 10.95
N GLY A 159 -5.79 -8.79 12.08
CA GLY A 159 -6.02 -9.60 13.28
C GLY A 159 -6.97 -10.76 13.00
N TRP A 160 -8.04 -10.51 12.24
CA TRP A 160 -8.91 -11.57 11.76
C TRP A 160 -8.18 -12.56 10.84
N CYS A 161 -7.35 -12.08 9.90
CA CYS A 161 -6.53 -12.95 9.05
C CYS A 161 -5.58 -13.83 9.89
N ALA A 162 -4.92 -13.24 10.90
CA ALA A 162 -4.00 -13.92 11.80
C ALA A 162 -4.65 -15.12 12.52
N VAL A 163 -5.89 -14.95 12.98
CA VAL A 163 -6.63 -15.98 13.69
C VAL A 163 -7.33 -16.96 12.74
N GLY A 164 -7.97 -16.43 11.68
CA GLY A 164 -8.84 -17.19 10.79
C GLY A 164 -8.12 -18.03 9.73
N LEU A 165 -6.93 -17.61 9.28
CA LEU A 165 -6.20 -18.27 8.18
C LEU A 165 -5.12 -19.26 8.66
N ARG A 166 -4.87 -19.37 9.97
CA ARG A 166 -3.86 -20.27 10.56
C ARG A 166 -2.51 -20.15 9.84
N ARG A 167 -1.96 -21.25 9.31
CA ARG A 167 -0.66 -21.24 8.59
C ARG A 167 -0.66 -20.30 7.37
N ALA A 168 -1.80 -20.13 6.70
CA ALA A 168 -1.92 -19.24 5.56
C ALA A 168 -1.91 -17.75 5.96
N ALA A 169 -2.08 -17.43 7.24
CA ALA A 169 -2.04 -16.05 7.73
C ALA A 169 -0.68 -15.38 7.57
N ARG A 170 0.40 -16.17 7.48
CA ARG A 170 1.76 -15.64 7.30
C ARG A 170 1.89 -14.82 6.02
N VAL A 171 1.14 -15.17 4.97
CA VAL A 171 1.15 -14.43 3.69
C VAL A 171 0.60 -12.99 3.87
N PRO A 172 -0.67 -12.75 4.23
CA PRO A 172 -1.18 -11.39 4.42
C PRO A 172 -0.44 -10.62 5.53
N VAL A 173 0.02 -11.28 6.60
CA VAL A 173 0.81 -10.62 7.66
C VAL A 173 2.14 -10.12 7.13
N THR A 174 2.90 -10.92 6.39
CA THR A 174 4.17 -10.45 5.87
C THR A 174 4.01 -9.38 4.79
N PHE A 175 3.04 -9.53 3.89
CA PHE A 175 2.75 -8.46 2.94
C PHE A 175 2.35 -7.15 3.65
N ALA A 176 1.55 -7.23 4.71
CA ALA A 176 1.17 -6.06 5.49
C ALA A 176 2.37 -5.42 6.21
N LEU A 177 3.19 -6.20 6.91
CA LEU A 177 4.33 -5.67 7.68
C LEU A 177 5.42 -5.10 6.77
N LEU A 178 5.81 -5.84 5.72
CA LEU A 178 6.79 -5.33 4.75
C LEU A 178 6.20 -4.18 3.94
N GLY A 179 4.93 -4.25 3.57
CA GLY A 179 4.21 -3.15 2.94
C GLY A 179 4.26 -1.88 3.80
N ALA A 180 3.99 -1.99 5.10
CA ALA A 180 4.08 -0.86 6.02
C ALA A 180 5.49 -0.28 6.09
N ALA A 181 6.53 -1.13 6.17
CA ALA A 181 7.91 -0.67 6.16
C ALA A 181 8.28 0.03 4.83
N GLY A 182 8.02 -0.62 3.69
CA GLY A 182 8.34 -0.10 2.37
C GLY A 182 7.55 1.16 2.01
N GLY A 183 6.28 1.20 2.37
CA GLY A 183 5.41 2.36 2.18
C GLY A 183 5.83 3.53 3.07
N GLY A 184 6.07 3.29 4.36
CA GLY A 184 6.46 4.34 5.29
C GLY A 184 7.81 4.95 4.96
N VAL A 185 8.84 4.11 4.77
CA VAL A 185 10.17 4.56 4.35
C VAL A 185 10.11 5.20 2.97
N GLY A 186 9.35 4.59 2.04
CA GLY A 186 9.15 5.11 0.69
C GLY A 186 8.59 6.51 0.65
N PHE A 187 7.57 6.78 1.45
CA PHE A 187 6.90 8.08 1.40
C PHE A 187 7.71 9.14 2.14
N ALA A 188 8.32 8.79 3.28
CA ALA A 188 9.18 9.69 4.03
C ALA A 188 10.43 10.10 3.23
N LEU A 189 11.16 9.14 2.64
CA LEU A 189 12.31 9.42 1.77
C LEU A 189 11.90 10.14 0.49
N GLY A 190 10.72 9.82 -0.04
CA GLY A 190 10.11 10.59 -1.12
C GLY A 190 9.94 12.06 -0.72
N GLY A 191 9.45 12.34 0.48
CA GLY A 191 9.32 13.69 1.02
C GLY A 191 10.68 14.40 1.13
N VAL A 192 11.69 13.74 1.70
CA VAL A 192 13.05 14.29 1.78
C VAL A 192 13.62 14.61 0.40
N SER A 193 13.45 13.70 -0.57
CA SER A 193 13.90 13.94 -1.94
C SER A 193 13.15 15.08 -2.62
N TYR A 194 11.85 15.27 -2.35
CA TYR A 194 11.09 16.42 -2.81
C TYR A 194 11.58 17.74 -2.19
N ALA A 195 11.85 17.78 -0.88
CA ALA A 195 12.38 18.96 -0.22
C ALA A 195 13.77 19.36 -0.78
N GLY A 196 14.66 18.38 -0.94
CA GLY A 196 15.96 18.59 -1.60
C GLY A 196 15.80 19.01 -3.07
N GLY A 197 14.81 18.42 -3.75
CA GLY A 197 14.21 18.85 -5.01
C GLY A 197 14.03 20.35 -5.14
N MET A 198 13.25 20.88 -4.22
CA MET A 198 12.87 22.29 -4.17
C MET A 198 14.05 23.19 -3.77
N ALA A 199 14.85 22.76 -2.80
CA ALA A 199 16.00 23.53 -2.32
C ALA A 199 17.09 23.70 -3.38
N LEU A 200 17.26 22.71 -4.28
CA LEU A 200 18.27 22.71 -5.34
C LEU A 200 17.73 23.17 -6.71
N GLY A 201 16.46 23.56 -6.83
CA GLY A 201 15.83 24.10 -8.06
C GLY A 201 15.39 23.06 -9.12
N TRP A 202 16.04 21.90 -9.20
CA TRP A 202 15.73 20.85 -10.19
C TRP A 202 14.29 20.29 -10.17
N ALA A 203 13.56 20.35 -9.05
CA ALA A 203 12.15 19.93 -8.98
C ALA A 203 11.18 20.88 -9.72
N ALA A 204 11.60 22.11 -10.00
CA ALA A 204 10.85 23.07 -10.79
C ALA A 204 11.18 22.95 -12.28
N ASP A 205 12.44 22.64 -12.60
CA ASP A 205 12.98 22.77 -13.97
C ASP A 205 12.94 21.48 -14.80
N CYS A 206 13.06 20.30 -14.17
CA CYS A 206 13.23 19.03 -14.90
C CYS A 206 12.01 18.10 -14.83
N TYR A 207 11.44 17.91 -13.63
CA TYR A 207 10.32 17.00 -13.41
C TYR A 207 9.58 17.40 -12.14
N PRO A 208 8.22 17.40 -12.10
CA PRO A 208 7.48 17.84 -10.92
C PRO A 208 7.92 17.06 -9.67
N GLY A 209 8.54 17.73 -8.71
CA GLY A 209 9.20 17.05 -7.57
C GLY A 209 8.27 16.16 -6.72
N TRP A 210 6.99 16.49 -6.63
CA TRP A 210 6.00 15.62 -5.97
C TRP A 210 5.82 14.27 -6.68
N LYS A 211 6.04 14.19 -8.00
CA LYS A 211 6.02 12.92 -8.73
C LYS A 211 7.27 12.09 -8.47
N GLN A 212 8.41 12.73 -8.22
CA GLN A 212 9.63 12.02 -7.80
C GLN A 212 9.42 11.36 -6.43
N MET A 213 8.79 12.07 -5.49
CA MET A 213 8.34 11.49 -4.22
C MET A 213 7.44 10.27 -4.45
N GLU A 214 6.42 10.38 -5.30
CA GLU A 214 5.52 9.26 -5.61
C GLU A 214 6.23 8.09 -6.29
N PHE A 215 7.22 8.38 -7.14
CA PHE A 215 8.07 7.36 -7.75
C PHE A 215 8.90 6.62 -6.69
N CYS A 216 9.49 7.34 -5.73
CA CYS A 216 10.23 6.76 -4.62
C CYS A 216 9.34 5.88 -3.73
N PHE A 217 8.15 6.37 -3.37
CA PHE A 217 7.13 5.60 -2.66
C PHE A 217 6.80 4.29 -3.40
N GLY A 218 6.49 4.41 -4.69
CA GLY A 218 6.18 3.26 -5.53
C GLY A 218 7.33 2.27 -5.66
N ALA A 219 8.58 2.75 -5.69
CA ALA A 219 9.77 1.89 -5.76
C ALA A 219 9.92 1.04 -4.50
N LEU A 220 9.91 1.68 -3.32
CA LEU A 220 10.15 1.01 -2.05
C LEU A 220 8.97 0.13 -1.62
N LEU A 221 7.73 0.56 -1.86
CA LEU A 221 6.56 -0.28 -1.62
C LEU A 221 6.53 -1.50 -2.56
N GLY A 222 6.86 -1.30 -3.84
CA GLY A 222 6.95 -2.40 -4.80
C GLY A 222 8.05 -3.39 -4.47
N ALA A 223 9.22 -2.91 -4.03
CA ALA A 223 10.31 -3.74 -3.57
C ALA A 223 9.91 -4.56 -2.34
N ALA A 224 9.24 -3.94 -1.37
CA ALA A 224 8.76 -4.63 -0.18
C ALA A 224 7.75 -5.75 -0.51
N PHE A 225 6.83 -5.54 -1.45
CA PHE A 225 5.95 -6.61 -1.94
C PHE A 225 6.71 -7.69 -2.71
N GLY A 226 7.76 -7.34 -3.46
CA GLY A 226 8.66 -8.30 -4.08
C GLY A 226 9.35 -9.20 -3.05
N VAL A 227 9.87 -8.61 -1.97
CA VAL A 227 10.48 -9.35 -0.85
C VAL A 227 9.42 -10.20 -0.15
N ALA A 228 8.21 -9.68 0.10
CA ALA A 228 7.13 -10.45 0.72
C ALA A 228 6.74 -11.67 -0.13
N ALA A 229 6.65 -11.50 -1.45
CA ALA A 229 6.39 -12.59 -2.39
C ALA A 229 7.52 -13.61 -2.41
N TRP A 230 8.78 -13.16 -2.34
CA TRP A 230 9.95 -14.03 -2.26
C TRP A 230 9.94 -14.88 -0.99
N CYS A 231 9.75 -14.27 0.19
CA CYS A 231 9.77 -14.96 1.48
C CYS A 231 8.69 -16.05 1.60
N TYR A 232 7.59 -15.92 0.85
CA TYR A 232 6.46 -16.86 0.89
C TYR A 232 6.19 -17.54 -0.46
N TRP A 233 7.23 -17.64 -1.28
CA TRP A 233 7.18 -18.29 -2.59
C TRP A 233 6.49 -19.65 -2.55
N ASP A 234 6.88 -20.51 -1.61
CA ASP A 234 6.32 -21.86 -1.48
C ASP A 234 4.86 -21.85 -1.02
N ALA A 235 4.51 -21.03 -0.02
CA ALA A 235 3.14 -20.90 0.45
C ALA A 235 2.17 -20.32 -0.60
N VAL A 236 2.69 -19.50 -1.52
CA VAL A 236 1.93 -18.95 -2.65
C VAL A 236 1.84 -19.96 -3.80
N ARG A 237 2.81 -20.88 -3.95
CA ARG A 237 2.79 -21.96 -4.96
C ARG A 237 2.01 -23.20 -4.53
N ASP A 238 1.87 -23.48 -3.25
CA ASP A 238 0.96 -24.52 -2.71
C ASP A 238 -0.52 -24.28 -3.07
N VAL A 239 -0.82 -23.17 -3.73
CA VAL A 239 -2.13 -22.80 -4.29
C VAL A 239 -2.30 -23.23 -5.75
N ILE A 240 -1.22 -23.68 -6.41
CA ILE A 240 -1.22 -24.18 -7.79
C ILE A 240 -1.61 -25.66 -7.73
N PRO A 241 -2.73 -26.10 -8.32
CA PRO A 241 -3.02 -27.52 -8.49
C PRO A 241 -1.86 -28.21 -9.22
N GLU A 242 -1.51 -29.43 -8.82
CA GLU A 242 -0.33 -30.19 -9.28
C GLU A 242 -0.21 -30.40 -10.80
N ASP A 243 -1.24 -30.08 -11.59
CA ASP A 243 -1.31 -30.32 -13.03
C ASP A 243 -0.46 -29.39 -13.91
N ARG A 244 0.69 -28.88 -13.44
CA ARG A 244 1.63 -28.15 -14.30
C ARG A 244 2.88 -28.96 -14.62
N PRO A 245 3.24 -29.13 -15.91
CA PRO A 245 4.57 -29.60 -16.26
C PRO A 245 5.60 -28.61 -15.69
N ALA A 246 6.64 -29.15 -15.07
CA ALA A 246 7.67 -28.41 -14.35
C ALA A 246 8.41 -27.41 -15.25
N GLY A 247 7.87 -26.20 -15.37
CA GLY A 247 8.59 -25.05 -15.91
C GLY A 247 9.58 -24.55 -14.87
N SER A 248 10.87 -24.73 -15.15
CA SER A 248 11.99 -24.18 -14.39
C SER A 248 11.76 -22.68 -14.06
N PRO A 249 12.05 -22.21 -12.83
CA PRO A 249 12.13 -20.78 -12.56
C PRO A 249 13.21 -20.15 -13.46
N TRP A 250 12.91 -19.00 -14.05
CA TRP A 250 13.85 -18.23 -14.88
C TRP A 250 14.91 -17.47 -14.06
N TRP A 251 14.85 -17.55 -12.73
CA TRP A 251 15.85 -16.97 -11.82
C TRP A 251 16.78 -18.09 -11.29
N PRO A 252 18.10 -17.87 -11.20
CA PRO A 252 19.02 -18.85 -10.63
C PRO A 252 18.73 -19.00 -9.13
N ARG A 253 18.52 -20.23 -8.66
CA ARG A 253 18.57 -20.52 -7.22
C ARG A 253 20.00 -20.22 -6.74
N LEU A 254 20.15 -19.19 -5.92
CA LEU A 254 21.38 -18.91 -5.16
C LEU A 254 21.42 -19.82 -3.94
#